data_AF-A0A2T7DU65-F1
#
_entry.id   AF-A0A2T7DU65-F1
#
_cell.length_a   1.000
_cell.length_b   1.000
_cell.length_c   1.000
_cell.angle_alpha   90.00
_cell.angle_beta   90.00
_cell.angle_gamma   90.00
#
_symmetry.space_group_name_H-M   'P 1'
#
loop_
_entity.id
_entity.type
_entity.pdbx_description
1 polymer ?
#
loop_
_entity_poly.entity_id
_entity_poly.type
_entity_poly.pdbx_seq_one_letter_code
_entity_poly.pdbx_strand_id
1 'polypeptide(L)'
;MPKRQRGERDGGSTAERRRHLYLVVDDWECGYSIRKVRLPLPCTSDEHTEQRLPKPFWRYEADRQFPQFFTSAFGTKIMGLHHNNSCIVQLVDVRARTVVLGPRTNYPAFPIYFSVGSDKLFAIDAACFELCRLPLVHPDAESDSDGSSPDESESDSDSDSNDKWSWRQLPEPSFTIRYVTSYAMHSDGQSILVSVKGKGTETVATTFIFDMGKFVWECLGEWMLPFSGRGHFDRKLKALVGLSKDPEAFGCLYACNVPNTGDRHCPAWKCSKEKVFSKHPADRHVSASLVYMENWRKYCLVECVWVEKENACQVKVKEDKADQVLLEKSEGVGGVPQRGRHMYRLMTFSLKYDKMHDLRVKCRRVRYYEVPNTVSAESIHMDPVAFWL
;
A
#
# COMPACT_ATOMS: atom_id res chain seq x y z
N MET A 1 32.82 -38.68 -41.81
CA MET A 1 31.61 -38.34 -41.04
C MET A 1 31.74 -36.91 -40.51
N PRO A 2 30.74 -36.04 -40.70
CA PRO A 2 30.89 -34.61 -40.52
C PRO A 2 30.70 -34.18 -39.05
N LYS A 3 31.45 -33.13 -38.67
CA LYS A 3 31.41 -32.46 -37.36
C LYS A 3 30.00 -31.94 -37.07
N ARG A 4 29.37 -32.41 -36.00
CA ARG A 4 28.13 -31.83 -35.47
C ARG A 4 28.42 -30.48 -34.82
N GLN A 5 27.83 -29.43 -35.39
CA GLN A 5 27.76 -28.09 -34.82
C GLN A 5 27.14 -28.13 -33.42
N ARG A 6 27.80 -27.45 -32.49
CA ARG A 6 27.28 -27.14 -31.16
C ARG A 6 26.17 -26.11 -31.36
N GLY A 7 24.92 -26.56 -31.28
CA GLY A 7 23.78 -25.64 -31.25
C GLY A 7 23.86 -24.77 -30.00
N GLU A 8 23.96 -23.47 -30.21
CA GLU A 8 23.62 -22.45 -29.23
C GLU A 8 22.20 -22.73 -28.73
N ARG A 9 22.10 -23.22 -27.49
CA ARG A 9 20.87 -23.02 -26.74
C ARG A 9 20.92 -21.59 -26.25
N ASP A 10 20.23 -20.75 -27.01
CA ASP A 10 19.69 -19.48 -26.57
C ASP A 10 18.79 -19.74 -25.36
N GLY A 11 19.45 -19.81 -24.20
CA GLY A 11 18.86 -19.96 -22.89
C GLY A 11 18.78 -18.59 -22.25
N GLY A 12 18.10 -17.64 -22.90
CA GLY A 12 17.65 -16.39 -22.33
C GLY A 12 16.66 -16.66 -21.20
N SER A 13 17.16 -17.18 -20.08
CA SER A 13 16.48 -17.15 -18.80
C SER A 13 16.30 -15.67 -18.48
N THR A 14 15.10 -15.16 -18.76
CA THR A 14 14.61 -13.92 -18.20
C THR A 14 14.68 -14.08 -16.69
N ALA A 15 15.81 -13.67 -16.11
CA ALA A 15 16.04 -13.68 -14.68
C ALA A 15 14.87 -12.94 -14.05
N GLU A 16 14.00 -13.71 -13.40
CA GLU A 16 12.77 -13.22 -12.79
C GLU A 16 13.16 -12.06 -11.87
N ARG A 17 12.84 -10.82 -12.29
CA ARG A 17 13.27 -9.60 -11.62
C ARG A 17 12.79 -9.67 -10.17
N ARG A 18 13.71 -9.92 -9.23
CA ARG A 18 13.39 -10.11 -7.80
C ARG A 18 12.75 -8.84 -7.25
N ARG A 19 11.43 -8.89 -7.04
CA ARG A 19 10.65 -7.87 -6.32
C ARG A 19 10.76 -8.08 -4.82
N HIS A 20 10.58 -7.02 -4.06
CA HIS A 20 10.64 -7.03 -2.60
C HIS A 20 9.51 -6.20 -1.99
N LEU A 21 9.21 -6.45 -0.73
CA LEU A 21 8.30 -5.61 0.03
C LEU A 21 9.10 -4.44 0.61
N TYR A 22 8.69 -3.22 0.32
CA TYR A 22 9.25 -2.01 0.89
C TYR A 22 8.24 -1.44 1.88
N LEU A 23 8.59 -1.40 3.16
CA LEU A 23 7.78 -0.85 4.23
C LEU A 23 8.27 0.56 4.55
N VAL A 24 7.35 1.53 4.62
CA VAL A 24 7.65 2.91 5.02
C VAL A 24 7.34 3.08 6.50
N VAL A 25 8.31 3.57 7.27
CA VAL A 25 8.21 3.71 8.73
C VAL A 25 8.79 5.05 9.16
N ASP A 26 8.10 5.82 10.00
CA ASP A 26 8.52 7.15 10.44
C ASP A 26 9.47 7.12 11.67
N ASP A 27 10.35 6.14 11.69
CA ASP A 27 11.24 5.81 12.81
C ASP A 27 12.54 6.63 12.87
N TRP A 28 12.72 7.58 11.95
CA TRP A 28 13.89 8.45 11.86
C TRP A 28 13.54 9.87 12.30
N GLU A 29 14.44 10.50 13.05
CA GLU A 29 14.21 11.83 13.65
C GLU A 29 13.81 12.90 12.62
N CYS A 30 14.34 12.82 11.40
CA CYS A 30 14.07 13.77 10.32
C CYS A 30 13.01 13.27 9.31
N GLY A 31 12.35 12.14 9.55
CA GLY A 31 11.31 11.63 8.64
C GLY A 31 11.17 10.10 8.65
N TYR A 32 11.33 9.50 7.48
CA TYR A 32 10.97 8.10 7.24
C TYR A 32 12.16 7.24 6.84
N SER A 33 12.17 6.00 7.30
CA SER A 33 12.97 4.92 6.73
C SER A 33 12.13 4.07 5.80
N ILE A 34 12.61 3.88 4.57
CA ILE A 34 12.11 2.84 3.65
C ILE A 34 12.90 1.57 3.96
N ARG A 35 12.23 0.50 4.39
CA ARG A 35 12.85 -0.75 4.82
C ARG A 35 12.52 -1.89 3.84
N LYS A 36 13.55 -2.50 3.29
CA LYS A 36 13.44 -3.60 2.32
C LYS A 36 13.31 -4.95 3.03
N VAL A 37 12.13 -5.57 2.94
CA VAL A 37 11.84 -6.89 3.50
C VAL A 37 11.90 -7.95 2.41
N ARG A 38 12.65 -9.04 2.67
CA ARG A 38 12.76 -10.17 1.74
C ARG A 38 11.61 -11.14 1.96
N LEU A 39 10.77 -11.30 0.94
CA LEU A 39 9.76 -12.35 0.83
C LEU A 39 10.22 -13.39 -0.23
N PRO A 40 9.70 -14.64 -0.25
CA PRO A 40 8.74 -15.19 0.70
C PRO A 40 9.51 -15.55 1.97
N LEU A 41 8.84 -15.49 3.10
CA LEU A 41 9.48 -15.82 4.37
C LEU A 41 9.94 -17.30 4.33
N PRO A 42 11.21 -17.63 4.64
CA PRO A 42 11.66 -19.02 4.79
C PRO A 42 10.72 -19.83 5.70
N CYS A 43 10.49 -21.11 5.38
CA CYS A 43 9.86 -22.06 6.31
C CYS A 43 10.87 -22.38 7.43
N THR A 44 10.98 -21.53 8.43
CA THR A 44 11.70 -21.85 9.66
C THR A 44 10.69 -21.82 10.80
N SER A 45 10.75 -22.87 11.62
CA SER A 45 9.67 -23.47 12.42
C SER A 45 9.22 -22.71 13.66
N ASP A 46 9.55 -21.43 13.80
CA ASP A 46 9.04 -20.62 14.92
C ASP A 46 8.23 -19.45 14.39
N GLU A 47 6.90 -19.62 14.36
CA GLU A 47 5.92 -18.57 14.05
C GLU A 47 6.00 -17.37 15.04
N HIS A 48 6.84 -17.48 16.09
CA HIS A 48 7.00 -16.51 17.17
C HIS A 48 8.42 -15.95 17.33
N THR A 49 9.33 -16.14 16.38
CA THR A 49 10.65 -15.48 16.45
C THR A 49 10.53 -13.99 16.14
N GLU A 50 10.51 -13.18 17.19
CA GLU A 50 10.56 -11.72 17.11
C GLU A 50 11.87 -11.27 16.48
N GLN A 51 11.77 -10.45 15.43
CA GLN A 51 12.93 -9.93 14.72
C GLN A 51 12.95 -8.41 14.78
N ARG A 52 14.14 -7.82 14.72
CA ARG A 52 14.24 -6.39 14.43
C ARG A 52 13.90 -6.14 12.98
N LEU A 53 13.26 -5.01 12.70
CA LEU A 53 13.06 -4.57 11.32
C LEU A 53 14.40 -4.52 10.55
N PRO A 54 14.42 -4.90 9.25
CA PRO A 54 15.63 -4.81 8.43
C PRO A 54 16.21 -3.39 8.43
N LYS A 55 17.54 -3.28 8.33
CA LYS A 55 18.21 -1.96 8.26
C LYS A 55 17.55 -1.07 7.18
N PRO A 56 17.44 0.25 7.41
CA PRO A 56 16.92 1.19 6.42
C PRO A 56 17.61 1.00 5.07
N PHE A 57 16.81 0.83 4.01
CA PHE A 57 17.28 0.81 2.63
C PHE A 57 17.48 2.24 2.12
N TRP A 58 16.57 3.14 2.50
CA TRP A 58 16.62 4.57 2.17
C TRP A 58 16.06 5.38 3.33
N ARG A 59 16.48 6.64 3.46
CA ARG A 59 15.91 7.61 4.39
C ARG A 59 15.33 8.78 3.61
N TYR A 60 14.11 9.16 3.97
CA TYR A 60 13.33 10.19 3.30
C TYR A 60 13.03 11.29 4.32
N GLU A 61 13.46 12.51 4.02
CA GLU A 61 13.23 13.65 4.89
C GLU A 61 11.85 14.23 4.63
N ALA A 62 11.01 14.25 5.67
CA ALA A 62 9.64 14.74 5.60
C ALA A 62 9.04 14.84 7.01
N ASP A 63 7.97 15.62 7.13
CA ASP A 63 7.13 15.65 8.33
C ASP A 63 6.58 14.25 8.61
N ARG A 64 6.83 13.78 9.84
CA ARG A 64 6.48 12.46 10.35
C ARG A 64 4.95 12.33 10.52
N GLN A 65 4.46 11.21 11.06
CA GLN A 65 3.04 10.96 11.38
C GLN A 65 2.11 10.64 10.21
N PHE A 66 2.43 11.07 8.99
CA PHE A 66 1.53 10.94 7.83
C PHE A 66 2.08 10.03 6.71
N PRO A 67 2.23 8.71 6.93
CA PRO A 67 2.80 7.80 5.94
C PRO A 67 1.96 7.69 4.65
N GLN A 68 0.68 8.07 4.67
CA GLN A 68 -0.22 8.02 3.52
C GLN A 68 0.21 8.90 2.34
N PHE A 69 1.12 9.85 2.55
CA PHE A 69 1.71 10.67 1.48
C PHE A 69 2.73 9.91 0.63
N PHE A 70 3.09 8.68 0.99
CA PHE A 70 3.90 7.81 0.15
C PHE A 70 3.03 7.01 -0.83
N THR A 71 3.51 6.88 -2.06
CA THR A 71 2.94 5.97 -3.07
C THR A 71 4.02 5.26 -3.87
N SER A 72 3.69 4.06 -4.36
CA SER A 72 4.39 3.51 -5.51
C SER A 72 4.07 4.35 -6.74
N ALA A 73 5.07 4.59 -7.58
CA ALA A 73 4.92 5.32 -8.82
C ALA A 73 5.85 4.72 -9.87
N PHE A 74 5.45 4.83 -11.14
CA PHE A 74 6.33 4.63 -12.29
C PHE A 74 7.18 3.34 -12.24
N GLY A 75 6.51 2.22 -12.02
CA GLY A 75 7.10 0.88 -12.00
C GLY A 75 7.86 0.53 -10.71
N THR A 76 9.02 1.13 -10.47
CA THR A 76 9.93 0.77 -9.36
C THR A 76 10.28 1.94 -8.46
N LYS A 77 9.50 3.02 -8.50
CA LYS A 77 9.78 4.23 -7.72
C LYS A 77 8.80 4.35 -6.55
N ILE A 78 9.28 4.94 -5.46
CA ILE A 78 8.48 5.36 -4.32
C ILE A 78 8.54 6.88 -4.27
N MET A 79 7.38 7.53 -4.32
CA MET A 79 7.21 8.98 -4.31
C MET A 79 6.66 9.40 -2.94
N GLY A 80 7.25 10.42 -2.31
CA GLY A 80 6.76 11.01 -1.06
C GLY A 80 6.18 12.41 -1.30
N LEU A 81 4.91 12.61 -0.99
CA LEU A 81 4.13 13.80 -1.38
C LEU A 81 3.80 14.70 -0.19
N HIS A 82 4.69 14.70 0.81
CA HIS A 82 4.53 15.46 2.05
C HIS A 82 4.52 16.96 1.78
N HIS A 83 3.83 17.68 2.67
CA HIS A 83 4.01 19.12 2.79
C HIS A 83 5.46 19.35 3.26
N ASN A 84 6.34 19.76 2.36
CA ASN A 84 7.69 20.17 2.72
C ASN A 84 7.92 21.61 2.27
N ASN A 85 8.82 22.31 2.97
CA ASN A 85 9.24 23.65 2.61
C ASN A 85 10.08 23.67 1.32
N SER A 86 10.66 22.53 0.94
CA SER A 86 11.62 22.43 -0.17
C SER A 86 10.98 22.42 -1.56
N CYS A 87 9.65 22.41 -1.69
CA CYS A 87 8.88 22.49 -2.95
C CYS A 87 9.24 21.42 -4.02
N ILE A 88 10.14 20.49 -3.72
CA ILE A 88 10.63 19.46 -4.62
C ILE A 88 10.24 18.10 -4.05
N VAL A 89 9.57 17.29 -4.87
CA VAL A 89 9.17 15.94 -4.51
C VAL A 89 10.30 14.97 -4.86
N GLN A 90 10.67 14.09 -3.94
CA GLN A 90 11.67 13.06 -4.21
C GLN A 90 11.01 11.74 -4.62
N LEU A 91 11.50 11.15 -5.71
CA LEU A 91 11.22 9.78 -6.10
C LEU A 91 12.45 8.91 -5.89
N VAL A 92 12.33 7.91 -5.03
CA VAL A 92 13.37 6.91 -4.82
C VAL A 92 13.15 5.74 -5.77
N ASP A 93 14.04 5.54 -6.74
CA ASP A 93 14.04 4.33 -7.55
C ASP A 93 14.71 3.19 -6.79
N VAL A 94 13.91 2.23 -6.31
CA VAL A 94 14.44 1.14 -5.46
C VAL A 94 15.29 0.13 -6.25
N ARG A 95 15.18 0.13 -7.58
CA ARG A 95 15.96 -0.74 -8.47
C ARG A 95 17.29 -0.08 -8.80
N ALA A 96 17.26 1.15 -9.31
CA ALA A 96 18.46 1.90 -9.69
C ALA A 96 19.22 2.46 -8.48
N ARG A 97 18.55 2.56 -7.31
CA ARG A 97 19.05 3.22 -6.10
C ARG A 97 19.40 4.69 -6.34
N THR A 98 18.58 5.35 -7.13
CA THR A 98 18.73 6.76 -7.49
C THR A 98 17.55 7.56 -6.97
N VAL A 99 17.72 8.88 -6.91
CA VAL A 99 16.65 9.83 -6.64
C VAL A 99 16.36 10.62 -7.90
N VAL A 100 15.09 10.79 -8.21
CA VAL A 100 14.61 11.68 -9.27
C VAL A 100 13.75 12.76 -8.61
N LEU A 101 13.92 14.01 -9.04
CA LEU A 101 13.21 15.16 -8.49
C LEU A 101 12.00 15.48 -9.36
N GLY A 102 10.81 15.37 -8.77
CA GLY A 102 9.54 15.58 -9.44
C GLY A 102 8.94 16.96 -9.22
N PRO A 103 7.92 17.31 -10.03
CA PRO A 103 7.19 18.56 -9.89
C PRO A 103 6.47 18.62 -8.54
N ARG A 104 6.35 19.84 -8.03
CA ARG A 104 5.56 20.17 -6.84
C ARG A 104 4.11 19.70 -7.02
N THR A 105 3.49 19.32 -5.92
CA THR A 105 2.09 18.85 -5.89
C THR A 105 1.20 19.86 -5.19
N ASN A 106 -0.11 19.72 -5.36
CA ASN A 106 -1.11 20.57 -4.73
C ASN A 106 -1.35 20.29 -3.23
N TYR A 107 -0.30 19.94 -2.48
CA TYR A 107 -0.35 19.75 -1.01
C TYR A 107 -1.51 18.87 -0.54
N PRO A 108 -1.48 17.56 -0.85
CA PRO A 108 -2.65 16.72 -0.63
C PRO A 108 -3.02 16.63 0.86
N ALA A 109 -4.31 16.50 1.17
CA ALA A 109 -4.81 16.35 2.54
C ALA A 109 -5.10 14.88 2.90
N PHE A 110 -5.85 14.17 2.03
CA PHE A 110 -6.27 12.78 2.23
C PHE A 110 -6.11 11.96 0.94
N PRO A 111 -4.91 11.89 0.35
CA PRO A 111 -4.78 11.44 -1.02
C PRO A 111 -4.98 9.93 -1.18
N ILE A 112 -5.57 9.55 -2.33
CA ILE A 112 -5.62 8.19 -2.83
C ILE A 112 -4.86 8.14 -4.16
N TYR A 113 -3.86 7.27 -4.22
CA TYR A 113 -2.98 7.16 -5.39
C TYR A 113 -3.21 5.87 -6.18
N PHE A 114 -3.11 5.97 -7.51
CA PHE A 114 -3.11 4.84 -8.43
C PHE A 114 -1.93 4.95 -9.39
N SER A 115 -0.94 4.07 -9.24
CA SER A 115 0.11 3.89 -10.24
C SER A 115 -0.40 3.01 -11.36
N VAL A 116 -0.28 3.48 -12.60
CA VAL A 116 -0.70 2.76 -13.81
C VAL A 116 0.50 2.64 -14.73
N GLY A 117 0.90 1.40 -15.02
CA GLY A 117 2.09 1.13 -15.81
C GLY A 117 3.36 1.68 -15.17
N SER A 118 4.26 2.18 -16.02
CA SER A 118 5.55 2.74 -15.62
C SER A 118 5.65 4.26 -15.77
N ASP A 119 4.58 4.93 -16.18
CA ASP A 119 4.59 6.32 -16.63
C ASP A 119 3.45 7.17 -16.08
N LYS A 120 2.39 6.58 -15.49
CA LYS A 120 1.22 7.34 -15.01
C LYS A 120 0.98 7.16 -13.52
N LEU A 121 0.65 8.25 -12.86
CA LEU A 121 0.21 8.29 -11.47
C LEU A 121 -1.02 9.18 -11.37
N PHE A 122 -2.14 8.60 -10.92
CA PHE A 122 -3.34 9.36 -10.60
C PHE A 122 -3.40 9.63 -9.10
N ALA A 123 -3.78 10.84 -8.72
CA ALA A 123 -3.97 11.26 -7.34
C ALA A 123 -5.35 11.89 -7.17
N ILE A 124 -6.19 11.27 -6.35
CA ILE A 124 -7.49 11.83 -5.92
C ILE A 124 -7.28 12.42 -4.53
N ASP A 125 -7.73 13.64 -4.30
CA ASP A 125 -7.73 14.30 -2.99
C ASP A 125 -9.05 15.06 -2.74
N ALA A 126 -9.17 15.78 -1.61
CA ALA A 126 -10.40 16.42 -1.15
C ALA A 126 -11.01 17.44 -2.11
N ALA A 127 -10.19 18.05 -2.98
CA ALA A 127 -10.63 19.05 -3.95
C ALA A 127 -9.85 18.98 -5.29
N CYS A 128 -9.13 17.89 -5.54
CA CYS A 128 -8.42 17.74 -6.81
C CYS A 128 -8.40 16.28 -7.28
N PHE A 129 -8.37 16.12 -8.59
CA PHE A 129 -8.02 14.87 -9.23
C PHE A 129 -7.00 15.15 -10.31
N GLU A 130 -5.81 14.56 -10.18
CA GLU A 130 -4.67 14.93 -11.01
C GLU A 130 -3.99 13.70 -11.59
N LEU A 131 -3.42 13.87 -12.79
CA LEU A 131 -2.56 12.90 -13.46
C LEU A 131 -1.14 13.46 -13.53
N CYS A 132 -0.19 12.73 -12.98
CA CYS A 132 1.24 12.94 -13.21
C CYS A 132 1.76 11.93 -14.24
N ARG A 133 2.45 12.43 -15.26
CA ARG A 133 3.17 11.60 -16.24
C ARG A 133 4.67 11.73 -16.04
N LEU A 134 5.37 10.59 -16.02
CA LEU A 134 6.82 10.60 -16.05
C LEU A 134 7.26 10.90 -17.51
N PRO A 135 8.12 11.89 -17.74
CA PRO A 135 8.63 12.18 -19.09
C PRO A 135 9.30 10.96 -19.69
N LEU A 136 9.06 10.73 -20.98
CA LEU A 136 9.84 9.76 -21.74
C LEU A 136 11.21 10.37 -21.98
N VAL A 137 12.27 9.74 -21.48
CA VAL A 137 13.62 10.11 -21.89
C VAL A 137 13.76 9.60 -23.32
N HIS A 138 13.67 10.49 -24.31
CA HIS A 138 14.12 10.21 -25.66
C HIS A 138 15.65 10.39 -25.68
N PRO A 139 16.45 9.31 -25.75
CA PRO A 139 17.83 9.46 -26.15
C PRO A 139 17.81 9.93 -27.62
N ASP A 140 18.54 11.01 -27.90
CA ASP A 140 18.89 11.46 -29.24
C ASP A 140 17.82 12.27 -30.00
N ALA A 141 17.45 13.43 -29.44
CA ALA A 141 17.25 14.61 -30.28
C ALA A 141 18.55 15.41 -30.21
N GLU A 142 19.55 14.98 -30.98
CA GLU A 142 20.69 15.85 -31.28
C GLU A 142 20.13 17.13 -31.89
N SER A 143 20.30 18.25 -31.18
CA SER A 143 19.94 19.57 -31.65
C SER A 143 20.96 19.97 -32.72
N ASP A 144 20.78 19.48 -33.93
CA ASP A 144 21.33 20.11 -35.13
C ASP A 144 20.52 21.39 -35.38
N SER A 145 20.79 22.41 -34.57
CA SER A 145 20.31 23.76 -34.83
C SER A 145 21.38 24.47 -35.67
N ASP A 146 21.36 24.18 -36.97
CA ASP A 146 21.99 25.05 -37.96
C ASP A 146 21.15 26.33 -38.07
N GLY A 147 21.85 27.47 -38.12
CA GLY A 147 21.24 28.78 -37.94
C GLY A 147 20.25 29.13 -39.04
N SER A 148 19.05 29.55 -38.66
CA SER A 148 18.19 30.39 -39.50
C SER A 148 17.25 31.24 -38.65
N SER A 149 17.18 32.51 -39.06
CA SER A 149 16.59 33.68 -38.40
C SER A 149 15.09 33.57 -38.06
N PRO A 150 14.56 34.42 -37.16
CA PRO A 150 13.15 34.40 -36.80
C PRO A 150 12.33 35.17 -37.85
N ASP A 151 11.48 34.47 -38.59
CA ASP A 151 10.42 35.08 -39.37
C ASP A 151 9.08 34.75 -38.70
N GLU A 152 8.31 35.78 -38.42
CA GLU A 152 7.03 35.68 -37.73
C GLU A 152 5.96 35.12 -38.66
N SER A 153 5.41 33.96 -38.32
CA SER A 153 4.13 33.50 -38.82
C SER A 153 3.38 32.79 -37.70
N GLU A 154 2.30 33.41 -37.25
CA GLU A 154 1.28 32.79 -36.41
C GLU A 154 0.69 31.58 -37.15
N SER A 155 1.00 30.38 -36.68
CA SER A 155 0.28 29.17 -37.01
C SER A 155 -0.10 28.45 -35.73
N ASP A 156 -1.39 28.47 -35.42
CA ASP A 156 -2.04 27.66 -34.38
C ASP A 156 -1.80 26.17 -34.66
N SER A 157 -0.71 25.64 -34.14
CA SER A 157 -0.52 24.22 -33.93
C SER A 157 -0.27 24.00 -32.45
N ASP A 158 -1.25 23.41 -31.76
CA ASP A 158 -1.13 22.80 -30.44
C ASP A 158 -0.09 21.65 -30.49
N SER A 159 1.18 21.99 -30.71
CA SER A 159 2.28 21.07 -30.49
C SER A 159 2.43 20.97 -28.98
N ASP A 160 1.71 20.00 -28.42
CA ASP A 160 1.79 19.49 -27.07
C ASP A 160 3.27 19.29 -26.70
N SER A 161 3.91 20.32 -26.13
CA SER A 161 5.26 20.23 -25.56
C SER A 161 5.19 19.45 -24.25
N ASN A 162 4.82 18.18 -24.38
CA ASN A 162 4.47 17.25 -23.29
C ASN A 162 5.72 16.65 -22.61
N ASP A 163 6.91 17.21 -22.86
CA ASP A 163 8.20 16.71 -22.34
C ASP A 163 8.52 17.21 -20.92
N LYS A 164 7.73 18.13 -20.37
CA LYS A 164 7.94 18.65 -19.02
C LYS A 164 7.15 17.86 -17.98
N TRP A 165 7.87 17.24 -17.04
CA TRP A 165 7.28 16.51 -15.90
C TRP A 165 6.33 17.43 -15.13
N SER A 166 5.04 17.14 -15.18
CA SER A 166 4.00 18.01 -14.62
C SER A 166 2.79 17.22 -14.11
N TRP A 167 2.00 17.90 -13.29
CA TRP A 167 0.67 17.46 -12.86
C TRP A 167 -0.38 18.11 -13.76
N ARG A 168 -1.32 17.31 -14.26
CA ARG A 168 -2.46 17.76 -15.05
C ARG A 168 -3.74 17.53 -14.27
N GLN A 169 -4.54 18.58 -14.10
CA GLN A 169 -5.87 18.46 -13.50
C GLN A 169 -6.83 17.69 -14.43
N LEU A 170 -7.62 16.81 -13.82
CA LEU A 170 -8.64 15.98 -14.44
C LEU A 170 -10.03 16.39 -13.95
N PRO A 171 -11.11 15.95 -14.63
CA PRO A 171 -12.48 16.20 -14.17
C PRO A 171 -12.69 15.68 -12.75
N GLU A 172 -13.16 16.58 -11.88
CA GLU A 172 -13.35 16.26 -10.47
C GLU A 172 -14.43 15.18 -10.27
N PRO A 173 -14.22 14.25 -9.32
CA PRO A 173 -15.25 13.28 -8.98
C PRO A 173 -16.46 13.99 -8.36
N SER A 174 -17.67 13.48 -8.65
CA SER A 174 -18.92 13.97 -8.06
C SER A 174 -19.13 13.54 -6.59
N PHE A 175 -18.06 13.24 -5.86
CA PHE A 175 -18.09 12.76 -4.48
C PHE A 175 -16.93 13.35 -3.68
N THR A 176 -17.13 13.49 -2.37
CA THR A 176 -16.06 13.94 -1.46
C THR A 176 -15.22 12.76 -1.01
N ILE A 177 -13.89 12.89 -1.10
CA ILE A 177 -12.96 11.81 -0.73
C ILE A 177 -13.11 11.32 0.72
N ARG A 178 -13.54 12.19 1.64
CA ARG A 178 -13.78 11.84 3.05
C ARG A 178 -14.82 10.73 3.24
N TYR A 179 -15.67 10.50 2.25
CA TYR A 179 -16.67 9.43 2.28
C TYR A 179 -16.24 8.18 1.51
N VAL A 180 -15.05 8.16 0.92
CA VAL A 180 -14.52 6.97 0.23
C VAL A 180 -14.29 5.87 1.26
N THR A 181 -14.96 4.74 1.06
CA THR A 181 -14.83 3.56 1.92
C THR A 181 -13.86 2.56 1.35
N SER A 182 -13.82 2.43 0.01
CA SER A 182 -12.93 1.53 -0.69
C SER A 182 -12.70 1.92 -2.13
N TYR A 183 -11.62 1.39 -2.68
CA TYR A 183 -11.20 1.70 -4.04
C TYR A 183 -10.31 0.59 -4.60
N ALA A 184 -10.32 0.40 -5.91
CA ALA A 184 -9.51 -0.62 -6.57
C ALA A 184 -9.28 -0.28 -8.05
N MET A 185 -8.24 -0.89 -8.63
CA MET A 185 -8.09 -0.92 -10.08
C MET A 185 -9.08 -1.92 -10.68
N HIS A 186 -9.77 -1.55 -11.76
CA HIS A 186 -10.63 -2.44 -12.52
C HIS A 186 -9.80 -3.50 -13.27
N SER A 187 -10.47 -4.56 -13.74
CA SER A 187 -9.79 -5.71 -14.37
C SER A 187 -9.11 -5.40 -15.71
N ASP A 188 -9.51 -4.31 -16.37
CA ASP A 188 -8.91 -3.81 -17.62
C ASP A 188 -7.56 -3.11 -17.41
N GLY A 189 -7.23 -2.74 -16.16
CA GLY A 189 -6.05 -1.91 -15.85
C GLY A 189 -6.11 -0.48 -16.38
N GLN A 190 -7.28 -0.03 -16.85
CA GLN A 190 -7.52 1.29 -17.43
C GLN A 190 -8.68 2.03 -16.75
N SER A 191 -9.33 1.42 -15.77
CA SER A 191 -10.42 2.05 -15.03
C SER A 191 -10.20 1.98 -13.52
N ILE A 192 -10.60 3.02 -12.79
CA ILE A 192 -10.53 3.09 -11.33
C ILE A 192 -11.93 2.92 -10.77
N LEU A 193 -12.10 2.05 -9.76
CA LEU A 193 -13.34 1.92 -9.00
C LEU A 193 -13.21 2.62 -7.66
N VAL A 194 -14.23 3.37 -7.28
CA VAL A 194 -14.31 4.05 -5.98
C VAL A 194 -15.71 3.89 -5.39
N SER A 195 -15.80 3.33 -4.20
CA SER A 195 -17.04 3.24 -3.42
C SER A 195 -17.08 4.32 -2.35
N VAL A 196 -18.21 5.00 -2.24
CA VAL A 196 -18.45 6.05 -1.26
C VAL A 196 -19.66 5.73 -0.40
N LYS A 197 -19.56 6.04 0.89
CA LYS A 197 -20.67 5.95 1.82
C LYS A 197 -21.61 7.14 1.63
N GLY A 198 -22.90 6.91 1.83
CA GLY A 198 -23.86 7.98 1.99
C GLY A 198 -23.52 8.91 3.17
N LYS A 199 -23.67 10.22 2.94
CA LYS A 199 -23.78 11.27 3.94
C LYS A 199 -25.19 11.30 4.56
N GLY A 200 -25.30 10.88 5.82
CA GLY A 200 -26.57 10.96 6.57
C GLY A 200 -27.64 9.98 6.05
N THR A 201 -28.91 10.37 6.17
CA THR A 201 -30.07 9.52 5.84
C THR A 201 -30.53 9.62 4.38
N GLU A 202 -30.04 10.60 3.62
CA GLU A 202 -30.62 10.94 2.29
C GLU A 202 -29.79 10.42 1.11
N THR A 203 -28.46 10.40 1.22
CA THR A 203 -27.63 9.91 0.11
C THR A 203 -27.40 8.41 0.26
N VAL A 204 -27.65 7.67 -0.82
CA VAL A 204 -27.39 6.23 -0.89
C VAL A 204 -25.90 5.99 -1.07
N ALA A 205 -25.41 4.86 -0.58
CA ALA A 205 -24.03 4.46 -0.84
C ALA A 205 -23.86 4.12 -2.33
N THR A 206 -22.74 4.51 -2.95
CA THR A 206 -22.60 4.49 -4.40
C THR A 206 -21.19 4.06 -4.81
N THR A 207 -21.09 3.35 -5.93
CA THR A 207 -19.81 3.02 -6.57
C THR A 207 -19.70 3.73 -7.90
N PHE A 208 -18.57 4.40 -8.10
CA PHE A 208 -18.19 5.11 -9.31
C PHE A 208 -17.06 4.39 -10.02
N ILE A 209 -17.03 4.53 -11.34
CA ILE A 209 -15.92 4.10 -12.19
C ILE A 209 -15.35 5.31 -12.93
N PHE A 210 -14.03 5.38 -13.02
CA PHE A 210 -13.33 6.37 -13.82
C PHE A 210 -12.65 5.69 -15.00
N ASP A 211 -12.99 6.09 -16.22
CA ASP A 211 -12.35 5.65 -17.46
C ASP A 211 -11.12 6.54 -17.73
N MET A 212 -9.92 5.97 -17.68
CA MET A 212 -8.68 6.73 -17.89
C MET A 212 -8.42 7.11 -19.35
N GLY A 213 -9.09 6.46 -20.30
CA GLY A 213 -8.99 6.77 -21.73
C GLY A 213 -9.84 7.99 -22.10
N LYS A 214 -11.03 8.10 -21.50
CA LYS A 214 -11.97 9.20 -21.72
C LYS A 214 -11.85 10.33 -20.70
N PHE A 215 -11.21 10.08 -19.56
CA PHE A 215 -11.18 10.95 -18.40
C PHE A 215 -12.57 11.31 -17.86
N VAL A 216 -13.47 10.33 -17.78
CA VAL A 216 -14.86 10.52 -17.33
C VAL A 216 -15.17 9.65 -16.11
N TRP A 217 -15.86 10.23 -15.13
CA TRP A 217 -16.47 9.53 -14.02
C TRP A 217 -17.91 9.11 -14.35
N GLU A 218 -18.24 7.85 -14.09
CA GLU A 218 -19.58 7.31 -14.28
C GLU A 218 -20.06 6.65 -12.98
N CYS A 219 -21.36 6.82 -12.67
CA CYS A 219 -22.00 6.10 -11.58
C CYS A 219 -22.32 4.67 -12.04
N LEU A 220 -21.73 3.68 -11.36
CA LEU A 220 -21.88 2.27 -11.68
C LEU A 220 -23.10 1.65 -10.99
N GLY A 221 -23.42 2.11 -9.78
CA GLY A 221 -24.65 1.71 -9.08
C GLY A 221 -24.69 2.12 -7.61
N GLU A 222 -25.88 2.00 -7.03
CA GLU A 222 -26.19 2.30 -5.63
C GLU A 222 -25.83 1.14 -4.70
N TRP A 223 -24.55 0.81 -4.66
CA TRP A 223 -23.97 -0.23 -3.81
C TRP A 223 -22.51 0.10 -3.52
N MET A 224 -21.89 -0.60 -2.57
CA MET A 224 -20.45 -0.46 -2.25
C MET A 224 -19.71 -1.78 -2.44
N LEU A 225 -18.43 -1.69 -2.76
CA LEU A 225 -17.53 -2.83 -2.65
C LEU A 225 -17.55 -3.36 -1.20
N PRO A 226 -17.48 -4.68 -1.01
CA PRO A 226 -17.70 -5.31 0.30
C PRO A 226 -16.49 -5.21 1.25
N PHE A 227 -15.47 -4.42 0.91
CA PHE A 227 -14.23 -4.27 1.68
C PHE A 227 -13.92 -2.80 1.96
N SER A 228 -12.90 -2.54 2.78
CA SER A 228 -12.48 -1.20 3.16
C SER A 228 -11.06 -0.89 2.67
N GLY A 229 -10.83 0.34 2.23
CA GLY A 229 -9.55 0.79 1.68
C GLY A 229 -9.25 0.18 0.31
N ARG A 230 -7.95 -0.06 0.06
CA ARG A 230 -7.45 -0.55 -1.25
C ARG A 230 -7.79 -2.03 -1.47
N GLY A 231 -8.51 -2.31 -2.55
CA GLY A 231 -8.67 -3.65 -3.13
C GLY A 231 -7.69 -3.91 -4.27
N HIS A 232 -7.46 -5.19 -4.57
CA HIS A 232 -6.53 -5.66 -5.60
C HIS A 232 -7.23 -6.63 -6.53
N PHE A 233 -7.07 -6.46 -7.84
CA PHE A 233 -7.59 -7.41 -8.81
C PHE A 233 -6.73 -8.68 -8.87
N ASP A 234 -7.32 -9.83 -8.54
CA ASP A 234 -6.68 -11.14 -8.65
C ASP A 234 -7.08 -11.82 -9.96
N ARG A 235 -6.17 -11.86 -10.93
CA ARG A 235 -6.42 -12.47 -12.24
C ARG A 235 -6.78 -13.97 -12.16
N LYS A 236 -6.32 -14.68 -11.12
CA LYS A 236 -6.60 -16.11 -10.96
C LYS A 236 -8.00 -16.34 -10.40
N LEU A 237 -8.42 -15.51 -9.45
CA LEU A 237 -9.79 -15.55 -8.91
C LEU A 237 -10.79 -14.84 -9.81
N LYS A 238 -10.31 -13.99 -10.73
CA LYS A 238 -11.11 -13.04 -11.54
C LYS A 238 -12.01 -12.17 -10.65
N ALA A 239 -11.45 -11.70 -9.54
CA ALA A 239 -12.18 -10.98 -8.50
C ALA A 239 -11.34 -9.87 -7.90
N LEU A 240 -12.00 -8.82 -7.42
CA LEU A 240 -11.42 -7.77 -6.59
C LEU A 240 -11.34 -8.26 -5.15
N VAL A 241 -10.13 -8.28 -4.60
CA VAL A 241 -9.86 -8.78 -3.25
C VAL A 241 -9.50 -7.63 -2.32
N GLY A 242 -10.16 -7.54 -1.18
CA GLY A 242 -9.88 -6.52 -0.17
C GLY A 242 -10.10 -7.00 1.26
N LEU A 243 -9.53 -6.25 2.21
CA LEU A 243 -9.67 -6.51 3.66
C LEU A 243 -10.98 -5.92 4.18
N SER A 244 -11.64 -6.66 5.07
CA SER A 244 -12.71 -6.12 5.88
C SER A 244 -12.17 -5.37 7.09
N LYS A 245 -12.72 -4.19 7.35
CA LYS A 245 -12.59 -3.49 8.63
C LYS A 245 -13.92 -3.40 9.39
N ASP A 246 -14.97 -4.04 8.87
CA ASP A 246 -16.25 -4.16 9.56
C ASP A 246 -16.06 -4.97 10.85
N PRO A 247 -16.57 -4.53 12.01
CA PRO A 247 -16.52 -5.29 13.26
C PRO A 247 -17.03 -6.74 13.15
N GLU A 248 -18.08 -7.00 12.37
CA GLU A 248 -18.67 -8.34 12.26
C GLU A 248 -17.78 -9.28 11.42
N ALA A 249 -17.25 -8.75 10.32
CA ALA A 249 -16.36 -9.46 9.41
C ALA A 249 -14.88 -9.15 9.68
N PHE A 250 -14.54 -8.73 10.89
CA PHE A 250 -13.21 -8.20 11.21
C PHE A 250 -12.12 -9.22 10.93
N GLY A 251 -11.15 -8.84 10.10
CA GLY A 251 -10.05 -9.69 9.66
C GLY A 251 -10.41 -10.72 8.58
N CYS A 252 -11.60 -10.65 7.99
CA CYS A 252 -11.95 -11.40 6.79
C CYS A 252 -11.43 -10.71 5.52
N LEU A 253 -11.29 -11.50 4.46
CA LEU A 253 -11.05 -11.03 3.10
C LEU A 253 -12.31 -11.22 2.27
N TYR A 254 -12.63 -10.24 1.45
CA TYR A 254 -13.67 -10.35 0.45
C TYR A 254 -13.06 -10.59 -0.91
N ALA A 255 -13.69 -11.45 -1.71
CA ALA A 255 -13.48 -11.53 -3.15
C ALA A 255 -14.80 -11.16 -3.84
N CYS A 256 -14.80 -10.01 -4.49
CA CYS A 256 -15.95 -9.44 -5.19
C CYS A 256 -15.79 -9.67 -6.69
N ASN A 257 -16.86 -10.10 -7.38
CA ASN A 257 -16.84 -10.14 -8.83
C ASN A 257 -16.58 -8.75 -9.41
N VAL A 258 -15.90 -8.71 -10.54
CA VAL A 258 -15.62 -7.45 -11.22
C VAL A 258 -16.95 -6.88 -11.75
N PRO A 259 -17.32 -5.64 -11.40
CA PRO A 259 -18.55 -5.04 -11.89
C PRO A 259 -18.43 -4.74 -13.40
N ASN A 260 -19.52 -4.91 -14.15
CA ASN A 260 -19.58 -4.60 -15.57
C ASN A 260 -20.21 -3.21 -15.80
N THR A 261 -19.74 -2.46 -16.80
CA THR A 261 -20.19 -1.08 -17.12
C THR A 261 -21.62 -0.96 -17.68
N GLY A 262 -22.40 -2.05 -17.70
CA GLY A 262 -23.82 -2.02 -18.07
C GLY A 262 -24.75 -2.68 -17.05
N ASP A 263 -24.20 -3.28 -16.00
CA ASP A 263 -24.96 -3.95 -14.95
C ASP A 263 -24.90 -3.10 -13.68
N ARG A 264 -26.05 -2.53 -13.29
CA ARG A 264 -26.16 -1.68 -12.10
C ARG A 264 -26.34 -2.47 -10.81
N HIS A 265 -26.45 -3.81 -10.88
CA HIS A 265 -26.61 -4.64 -9.70
C HIS A 265 -25.31 -4.75 -8.91
N CYS A 266 -25.45 -4.93 -7.59
CA CYS A 266 -24.34 -5.19 -6.70
C CYS A 266 -23.64 -6.50 -7.11
N PRO A 267 -22.32 -6.49 -7.39
CA PRO A 267 -21.63 -7.69 -7.79
C PRO A 267 -21.66 -8.73 -6.68
N ALA A 268 -21.84 -10.00 -7.06
CA ALA A 268 -21.73 -11.10 -6.12
C ALA A 268 -20.34 -11.13 -5.48
N TRP A 269 -20.29 -11.37 -4.18
CA TRP A 269 -19.04 -11.44 -3.43
C TRP A 269 -19.01 -12.65 -2.51
N LYS A 270 -17.80 -13.01 -2.10
CA LYS A 270 -17.55 -14.08 -1.13
C LYS A 270 -16.65 -13.59 -0.02
N CYS A 271 -17.04 -13.91 1.21
CA CYS A 271 -16.23 -13.68 2.39
C CYS A 271 -15.37 -14.92 2.67
N SER A 272 -14.11 -14.70 3.06
CA SER A 272 -13.20 -15.76 3.43
C SER A 272 -13.68 -16.50 4.68
N LYS A 273 -13.61 -17.84 4.68
CA LYS A 273 -13.94 -18.62 5.88
C LYS A 273 -12.91 -18.43 7.00
N GLU A 274 -11.66 -18.18 6.66
CA GLU A 274 -10.61 -17.95 7.65
C GLU A 274 -10.27 -16.46 7.80
N LYS A 275 -10.25 -15.97 9.05
CA LYS A 275 -9.68 -14.65 9.39
C LYS A 275 -8.15 -14.64 9.26
N VAL A 276 -7.57 -13.52 8.83
CA VAL A 276 -6.12 -13.36 8.58
C VAL A 276 -5.38 -12.56 9.66
N PHE A 277 -6.09 -11.74 10.42
CA PHE A 277 -5.55 -11.05 11.59
C PHE A 277 -5.05 -12.02 12.65
N SER A 278 -4.23 -11.51 13.57
CA SER A 278 -3.67 -12.33 14.64
C SER A 278 -4.79 -12.96 15.48
N LYS A 279 -4.58 -14.23 15.84
CA LYS A 279 -5.43 -14.97 16.78
C LYS A 279 -4.77 -15.14 18.15
N HIS A 280 -3.54 -14.63 18.29
CA HIS A 280 -2.79 -14.77 19.51
C HIS A 280 -3.44 -13.90 20.61
N PRO A 281 -3.75 -14.44 21.80
CA PRO A 281 -4.49 -13.70 22.82
C PRO A 281 -3.82 -12.42 23.31
N ALA A 282 -2.49 -12.37 23.28
CA ALA A 282 -1.72 -11.19 23.68
C ALA A 282 -1.64 -10.11 22.60
N ASP A 283 -2.05 -10.41 21.36
CA ASP A 283 -1.96 -9.49 20.23
C ASP A 283 -3.28 -8.71 20.12
N ARG A 284 -3.22 -7.39 20.35
CA ARG A 284 -4.33 -6.48 20.04
C ARG A 284 -4.10 -5.85 18.68
N HIS A 285 -5.07 -6.01 17.77
CA HIS A 285 -5.01 -5.37 16.47
C HIS A 285 -5.02 -3.84 16.59
N VAL A 286 -4.16 -3.17 15.83
CA VAL A 286 -4.12 -1.70 15.73
C VAL A 286 -4.52 -1.24 14.33
N SER A 287 -3.87 -1.81 13.31
CA SER A 287 -4.05 -1.41 11.91
C SER A 287 -3.59 -2.51 10.96
N ALA A 288 -4.02 -2.48 9.70
CA ALA A 288 -3.51 -3.42 8.69
C ALA A 288 -3.67 -2.94 7.26
N SER A 289 -2.78 -3.43 6.40
CA SER A 289 -2.85 -3.24 4.95
C SER A 289 -2.60 -4.53 4.19
N LEU A 290 -3.26 -4.65 3.04
CA LEU A 290 -3.11 -5.77 2.12
C LEU A 290 -2.26 -5.36 0.94
N VAL A 291 -1.23 -6.14 0.64
CA VAL A 291 -0.38 -5.96 -0.54
C VAL A 291 -0.51 -7.19 -1.44
N TYR A 292 -0.90 -6.98 -2.69
CA TYR A 292 -0.91 -8.05 -3.70
C TYR A 292 0.47 -8.24 -4.32
N MET A 293 0.95 -9.48 -4.30
CA MET A 293 2.25 -9.89 -4.83
C MET A 293 2.06 -10.61 -6.17
N GLU A 294 1.75 -9.84 -7.22
CA GLU A 294 1.33 -10.31 -8.55
C GLU A 294 2.12 -11.52 -9.08
N ASN A 295 3.45 -11.44 -9.10
CA ASN A 295 4.32 -12.49 -9.66
C ASN A 295 4.12 -13.85 -9.00
N TRP A 296 3.78 -13.87 -7.71
CA TRP A 296 3.58 -15.12 -6.95
C TRP A 296 2.12 -15.46 -6.73
N ARG A 297 1.20 -14.58 -7.16
CA ARG A 297 -0.25 -14.73 -6.92
C ARG A 297 -0.54 -14.98 -5.45
N LYS A 298 0.18 -14.21 -4.62
CA LYS A 298 0.13 -14.24 -3.16
C LYS A 298 -0.21 -12.86 -2.66
N TYR A 299 -0.55 -12.81 -1.39
CA TYR A 299 -0.80 -11.59 -0.66
C TYR A 299 0.18 -11.52 0.50
N CYS A 300 0.57 -10.31 0.85
CA CYS A 300 1.20 -10.01 2.12
C CYS A 300 0.25 -9.13 2.92
N LEU A 301 -0.20 -9.62 4.07
CA LEU A 301 -0.82 -8.80 5.09
C LEU A 301 0.30 -8.16 5.91
N VAL A 302 0.26 -6.84 6.05
CA VAL A 302 1.07 -6.09 7.01
C VAL A 302 0.14 -5.61 8.10
N GLU A 303 0.18 -6.28 9.25
CA GLU A 303 -0.68 -6.00 10.39
C GLU A 303 0.18 -5.36 11.50
N CYS A 304 -0.27 -4.24 12.07
CA CYS A 304 0.29 -3.69 13.29
C CYS A 304 -0.50 -4.24 14.48
N VAL A 305 0.20 -4.84 15.43
CA VAL A 305 -0.39 -5.34 16.67
C VAL A 305 0.33 -4.74 17.88
N TRP A 306 -0.43 -4.46 18.94
CA TRP A 306 0.10 -4.20 20.27
C TRP A 306 0.19 -5.52 21.03
N VAL A 307 1.39 -5.87 21.49
CA VAL A 307 1.66 -7.09 22.24
C VAL A 307 1.93 -6.72 23.69
N GLU A 308 1.12 -7.24 24.62
CA GLU A 308 1.39 -7.12 26.05
C GLU A 308 2.60 -8.00 26.43
N LYS A 309 3.59 -7.44 27.13
CA LYS A 309 4.66 -8.28 27.69
C LYS A 309 4.08 -9.04 28.88
N GLU A 310 4.11 -10.37 28.82
CA GLU A 310 3.83 -11.19 29.99
C GLU A 310 4.80 -10.78 31.10
N ASN A 311 4.26 -10.43 32.27
CA ASN A 311 5.07 -10.11 33.42
C ASN A 311 5.97 -11.31 33.73
N ALA A 312 7.29 -11.13 33.64
CA ALA A 312 8.24 -11.95 34.37
C ALA A 312 8.14 -11.64 35.87
N CYS A 313 6.94 -11.68 36.43
CA CYS A 313 6.71 -11.84 37.86
C CYS A 313 6.61 -13.35 38.12
N GLN A 314 7.68 -14.08 37.82
CA GLN A 314 7.99 -15.22 38.67
C GLN A 314 8.31 -14.59 40.03
N VAL A 315 7.30 -14.45 40.88
CA VAL A 315 7.51 -14.34 42.31
C VAL A 315 8.28 -15.61 42.67
N LYS A 316 9.61 -15.51 42.74
CA LYS A 316 10.41 -16.51 43.42
C LYS A 316 9.95 -16.43 44.86
N VAL A 317 9.06 -17.34 45.25
CA VAL A 317 8.80 -17.62 46.65
C VAL A 317 10.13 -18.13 47.20
N LYS A 318 10.92 -17.22 47.77
CA LYS A 318 11.91 -17.60 48.76
C LYS A 318 11.10 -17.89 50.02
N GLU A 319 10.85 -19.16 50.28
CA GLU A 319 10.61 -19.58 51.65
C GLU A 319 11.90 -19.31 52.41
N ASP A 320 11.94 -18.20 53.15
CA ASP A 320 12.82 -18.06 54.29
C ASP A 320 12.07 -17.33 55.41
N LYS A 321 12.28 -17.86 56.60
CA LYS A 321 11.45 -17.72 57.80
C LYS A 321 11.49 -16.31 58.41
N ALA A 322 10.36 -15.99 59.04
CA ALA A 322 10.14 -15.07 60.17
C ALA A 322 10.25 -13.54 59.92
N ASP A 323 9.15 -12.89 60.32
CA ASP A 323 9.04 -11.54 60.90
C ASP A 323 9.51 -10.33 60.08
N GLN A 324 8.61 -9.78 59.27
CA GLN A 324 8.01 -8.44 59.47
C GLN A 324 7.13 -8.06 58.27
N VAL A 325 5.85 -7.83 58.56
CA VAL A 325 4.89 -7.22 57.64
C VAL A 325 5.20 -5.72 57.57
N LEU A 326 5.87 -5.29 56.50
CA LEU A 326 5.78 -3.92 56.01
C LEU A 326 5.09 -3.96 54.65
N LEU A 327 3.77 -3.81 54.69
CA LEU A 327 2.99 -3.36 53.54
C LEU A 327 3.41 -1.92 53.25
N GLU A 328 4.39 -1.72 52.38
CA GLU A 328 4.55 -0.44 51.70
C GLU A 328 3.35 -0.25 50.78
N LYS A 329 2.32 0.42 51.29
CA LYS A 329 1.33 1.10 50.46
C LYS A 329 2.05 2.21 49.70
N SER A 330 2.32 2.00 48.41
CA SER A 330 2.57 3.13 47.52
C SER A 330 1.24 3.81 47.21
N GLU A 331 0.86 4.78 48.04
CA GLU A 331 -0.07 5.81 47.64
C GLU A 331 0.59 6.67 46.56
N GLY A 332 0.09 6.55 45.34
CA GLY A 332 0.49 7.37 44.21
C GLY A 332 -0.46 7.08 43.04
N VAL A 333 -1.27 8.07 42.69
CA VAL A 333 -2.08 8.08 41.47
C VAL A 333 -1.14 7.86 40.27
N GLY A 334 -1.13 6.65 39.73
CA GLY A 334 -0.23 6.29 38.64
C GLY A 334 -0.65 4.95 38.05
N GLY A 335 -1.33 5.01 36.91
CA GLY A 335 -1.69 3.81 36.16
C GLY A 335 -0.46 2.92 35.96
N VAL A 336 -0.64 1.61 36.18
CA VAL A 336 0.35 0.58 35.86
C VAL A 336 0.95 0.90 34.49
N PRO A 337 2.28 1.06 34.33
CA PRO A 337 2.85 1.30 33.03
C PRO A 337 2.52 0.08 32.16
N GLN A 338 1.64 0.26 31.18
CA GLN A 338 1.27 -0.76 30.21
C GLN A 338 2.53 -1.12 29.41
N ARG A 339 3.26 -2.13 29.87
CA ARG A 339 4.58 -2.51 29.37
C ARG A 339 4.46 -3.34 28.10
N GLY A 340 3.67 -2.90 27.13
CA GLY A 340 3.54 -3.54 25.82
C GLY A 340 4.50 -2.95 24.78
N ARG A 341 4.44 -3.48 23.55
CA ARG A 341 5.17 -2.96 22.39
C ARG A 341 4.37 -3.18 21.12
N HIS A 342 4.62 -2.34 20.12
CA HIS A 342 4.05 -2.52 18.79
C HIS A 342 4.92 -3.49 17.97
N MET A 343 4.26 -4.36 17.22
CA MET A 343 4.89 -5.32 16.32
C MET A 343 4.22 -5.26 14.94
N TYR A 344 5.01 -5.26 13.88
CA TYR A 344 4.52 -5.55 12.53
C TYR A 344 4.51 -7.06 12.31
N ARG A 345 3.31 -7.62 12.20
CA ARG A 345 3.06 -9.01 11.84
C ARG A 345 2.84 -9.11 10.33
N LEU A 346 3.83 -9.68 9.64
CA LEU A 346 3.78 -9.92 8.20
C LEU A 346 3.32 -11.35 7.94
N MET A 347 2.16 -11.51 7.32
CA MET A 347 1.65 -12.81 6.87
C MET A 347 1.61 -12.88 5.35
N THR A 348 2.39 -13.79 4.76
CA THR A 348 2.22 -14.15 3.34
C THR A 348 1.26 -15.32 3.21
N PHE A 349 0.32 -15.24 2.25
CA PHE A 349 -0.65 -16.29 1.98
C PHE A 349 -1.11 -16.27 0.52
N SER A 350 -1.87 -17.28 0.13
CA SER A 350 -2.54 -17.39 -1.17
C SER A 350 -4.03 -17.60 -0.98
N LEU A 351 -4.82 -17.17 -1.96
CA LEU A 351 -6.27 -17.35 -1.97
C LEU A 351 -6.68 -18.36 -3.04
N LYS A 352 -7.72 -19.13 -2.75
CA LYS A 352 -8.32 -20.08 -3.69
C LYS A 352 -9.78 -20.33 -3.35
N TYR A 353 -10.61 -20.53 -4.36
CA TYR A 353 -11.92 -21.16 -4.17
C TYR A 353 -11.77 -22.66 -3.95
N ASP A 354 -12.48 -23.20 -2.95
CA ASP A 354 -12.60 -24.64 -2.77
C ASP A 354 -13.68 -25.26 -3.68
N LYS A 355 -13.98 -26.55 -3.48
CA LYS A 355 -14.97 -27.28 -4.29
C LYS A 355 -16.41 -26.76 -4.08
N MET A 356 -16.71 -26.17 -2.94
CA MET A 356 -17.99 -25.51 -2.65
C MET A 356 -17.99 -24.05 -3.11
N HIS A 357 -16.94 -23.66 -3.84
CA HIS A 357 -16.69 -22.31 -4.31
C HIS A 357 -16.47 -21.30 -3.17
N ASP A 358 -16.19 -21.73 -1.94
CA ASP A 358 -15.92 -20.82 -0.82
C ASP A 358 -14.51 -20.25 -0.91
N LEU A 359 -14.33 -18.99 -0.51
CA LEU A 359 -13.02 -18.33 -0.49
C LEU A 359 -12.19 -18.85 0.69
N ARG A 360 -11.03 -19.45 0.40
CA ARG A 360 -10.13 -20.04 1.40
C ARG A 360 -8.75 -19.39 1.38
N VAL A 361 -8.19 -19.20 2.57
CA VAL A 361 -6.80 -18.77 2.78
C VAL A 361 -5.88 -19.98 2.89
N LYS A 362 -4.80 -20.03 2.10
CA LYS A 362 -3.83 -21.15 2.06
C LYS A 362 -2.40 -20.67 2.21
N CYS A 363 -1.52 -21.56 2.67
CA CYS A 363 -0.07 -21.36 2.79
C CYS A 363 0.32 -20.12 3.59
N ARG A 364 0.04 -20.11 4.89
CA ARG A 364 0.37 -18.99 5.78
C ARG A 364 1.84 -19.10 6.21
N ARG A 365 2.60 -18.03 6.06
CA ARG A 365 3.90 -17.85 6.70
C ARG A 365 3.90 -16.51 7.39
N VAL A 366 4.17 -16.52 8.69
CA VAL A 366 4.08 -15.34 9.56
C VAL A 366 5.47 -14.98 10.07
N ARG A 367 5.75 -13.69 10.19
CA ARG A 367 6.87 -13.16 10.98
C ARG A 367 6.46 -11.90 11.72
N TYR A 368 7.11 -11.71 12.85
CA TYR A 368 6.94 -10.53 13.69
C TYR A 368 8.20 -9.67 13.64
N TYR A 369 7.99 -8.37 13.44
CA TYR A 369 9.03 -7.37 13.48
C TYR A 369 8.72 -6.34 14.56
N GLU A 370 9.65 -6.11 15.48
CA GLU A 370 9.49 -5.07 16.50
C GLU A 370 9.47 -3.70 15.86
N VAL A 371 8.43 -2.91 16.17
CA VAL A 371 8.31 -1.52 15.74
C VAL A 371 9.22 -0.69 16.64
N PRO A 372 10.14 0.12 16.10
CA PRO A 372 10.99 0.98 16.89
C PRO A 372 10.16 1.94 17.77
N ASN A 373 10.59 2.14 19.01
CA ASN A 373 9.94 3.09 19.93
C ASN A 373 10.01 4.55 19.43
N THR A 374 10.83 4.82 18.41
CA THR A 374 10.91 6.14 17.78
C THR A 374 9.73 6.43 16.87
N VAL A 375 9.00 5.42 16.38
CA VAL A 375 7.81 5.58 15.51
C VAL A 375 6.74 6.39 16.21
N SER A 376 6.10 7.32 15.49
CA SER A 376 5.05 8.17 16.08
C SER A 376 3.79 7.37 16.40
N ALA A 377 3.05 7.82 17.43
CA ALA A 377 1.78 7.19 17.79
C ALA A 377 0.75 7.35 16.66
N GLU A 378 0.74 8.51 16.00
CA GLU A 378 -0.16 8.80 14.87
C GLU A 378 0.08 7.82 13.72
N SER A 379 1.34 7.61 13.31
CA SER A 379 1.67 6.69 12.21
C SER A 379 1.32 5.24 12.52
N ILE A 380 1.31 4.82 13.80
CA ILE A 380 0.99 3.45 14.22
C ILE A 380 -0.50 3.13 14.06
N HIS A 381 -1.36 4.11 14.29
CA HIS A 381 -2.82 3.97 14.17
C HIS A 381 -3.29 4.10 12.72
N MET A 382 -2.42 4.53 11.81
CA MET A 382 -2.66 4.50 10.38
C MET A 382 -2.30 3.15 9.78
N ASP A 383 -3.00 2.79 8.70
CA ASP A 383 -2.71 1.62 7.90
C ASP A 383 -1.24 1.59 7.44
N PRO A 384 -0.48 0.50 7.67
CA PRO A 384 0.93 0.45 7.30
C PRO A 384 1.16 0.59 5.79
N VAL A 385 1.98 1.56 5.38
CA VAL A 385 2.28 1.81 3.96
C VAL A 385 3.39 0.90 3.46
N ALA A 386 3.03 0.00 2.53
CA ALA A 386 3.95 -0.96 1.96
C ALA A 386 3.72 -1.19 0.46
N PHE A 387 4.82 -1.42 -0.27
CA PHE A 387 4.82 -1.61 -1.73
C PHE A 387 5.57 -2.87 -2.14
N TRP A 388 5.07 -3.58 -3.16
CA TRP A 388 5.73 -4.74 -3.75
C TRP A 388 6.38 -4.35 -5.08
N LEU A 389 7.69 -4.07 -5.08
CA LEU A 389 8.43 -3.46 -6.20
C LEU A 389 9.68 -4.23 -6.62
#